data_AF-Q752F8-F1
#
_entry.id   AF-Q752F8-F1
#
_cell.length_a   1.000
_cell.length_b   1.000
_cell.length_c   1.000
_cell.angle_alpha   90.00
_cell.angle_beta   90.00
_cell.angle_gamma   90.00
#
_symmetry.space_group_name_H-M   'P 1'
#
loop_
_entity.id
_entity.type
_entity.pdbx_description
1 polymer ?
#
loop_
_entity_poly.entity_id
_entity_poly.type
_entity_poly.pdbx_seq_one_letter_code
_entity_poly.pdbx_strand_id
1 'polypeptide(L)'
;MRSTVPQLFQHSPVSLLTRPWKKNRDGTLFYGLTKSGNRRVPLGTKDGNKNMYKGTRSSGIGRHLKHGRYQIDWSKVRTFVTPTNFNANLKPLVSHNVAELRHTFEGYEKGPLDTRLYFDKLKDYILRGRTQSAGADVKSYVERG
;
A
#
# COMPACT_ATOMS: atom_id res chain seq x y z
N MET A 1 -21.44 57.22 -6.41
CA MET A 1 -21.48 56.13 -7.41
C MET A 1 -20.09 56.01 -8.01
N ARG A 2 -19.37 54.88 -7.83
CA ARG A 2 -18.06 54.68 -8.46
C ARG A 2 -18.27 54.28 -9.93
N SER A 3 -17.69 55.04 -10.85
CA SER A 3 -17.69 54.70 -12.28
C SER A 3 -16.90 53.41 -12.50
N THR A 4 -17.54 52.42 -13.13
CA THR A 4 -16.85 51.24 -13.66
C THR A 4 -15.88 51.67 -14.76
N VAL A 5 -14.63 51.23 -14.66
CA VAL A 5 -13.56 51.56 -15.63
C VAL A 5 -13.89 50.93 -16.99
N PRO A 6 -13.79 51.67 -18.13
CA PRO A 6 -14.14 51.17 -19.46
C PRO A 6 -13.00 50.35 -20.11
N GLN A 7 -12.30 49.50 -19.35
CA GLN A 7 -11.17 48.73 -19.87
C GLN A 7 -11.55 47.46 -20.63
N LEU A 8 -12.83 47.07 -20.64
CA LEU A 8 -13.28 45.88 -21.37
C LEU A 8 -13.44 46.09 -22.89
N PHE A 9 -13.33 47.33 -23.39
CA PHE A 9 -13.49 47.62 -24.83
C PHE A 9 -12.29 47.22 -25.72
N GLN A 10 -11.12 46.91 -25.15
CA GLN A 10 -9.93 46.52 -25.93
C GLN A 10 -9.72 45.01 -26.05
N HIS A 11 -10.53 44.19 -25.38
CA HIS A 11 -10.39 42.73 -25.46
C HIS A 11 -11.19 42.15 -26.61
N SER A 12 -10.55 41.31 -27.44
CA SER A 12 -11.26 40.60 -28.51
C SER A 12 -12.39 39.75 -27.91
N PRO A 13 -13.55 39.64 -28.56
CA PRO A 13 -14.68 38.85 -28.05
C PRO A 13 -14.33 37.37 -27.77
N VAL A 14 -13.25 36.86 -28.38
CA VAL A 14 -12.70 35.52 -28.17
C VAL A 14 -12.17 35.30 -26.74
N SER A 15 -11.65 36.34 -26.07
CA SER A 15 -11.10 36.20 -24.71
C SER A 15 -12.17 36.13 -23.63
N LEU A 16 -13.43 36.47 -23.97
CA LEU A 16 -14.58 36.34 -23.07
C LEU A 16 -15.21 34.94 -23.13
N LEU A 17 -14.78 34.08 -24.07
CA LEU A 17 -15.26 32.70 -24.16
C LEU A 17 -14.69 31.87 -23.00
N THR A 18 -15.50 30.95 -22.44
CA THR A 18 -15.04 29.99 -21.42
C THR A 18 -13.78 29.22 -21.85
N ARG A 19 -13.65 29.00 -23.16
CA ARG A 19 -12.52 28.31 -23.80
C ARG A 19 -12.24 28.99 -25.15
N PRO A 20 -11.14 29.75 -25.29
CA PRO A 20 -10.87 30.58 -26.46
C PRO A 20 -10.78 29.83 -27.81
N TRP A 21 -10.41 28.54 -27.78
CA TRP A 21 -10.30 27.71 -28.98
C TRP A 21 -11.63 27.15 -29.48
N LYS A 22 -12.72 27.22 -28.70
CA LYS A 22 -14.06 26.81 -29.13
C LYS A 22 -14.91 28.04 -29.41
N LYS A 23 -14.82 28.52 -30.64
CA LYS A 23 -15.50 29.75 -31.09
C LYS A 23 -16.98 29.54 -31.40
N ASN A 24 -17.37 28.33 -31.81
CA ASN A 24 -18.74 27.98 -32.20
C ASN A 24 -19.41 27.10 -31.13
N ARG A 25 -20.74 27.12 -31.06
CA ARG A 25 -21.52 26.24 -30.18
C ARG A 25 -21.48 24.81 -30.71
N ASP A 26 -20.72 23.94 -30.04
CA ASP A 26 -20.43 22.56 -30.44
C ASP A 26 -21.05 21.51 -29.49
N GLY A 27 -21.92 21.93 -28.57
CA GLY A 27 -22.52 21.05 -27.56
C GLY A 27 -21.59 20.69 -26.39
N THR A 28 -20.37 21.24 -26.34
CA THR A 28 -19.46 21.01 -25.21
C THR A 28 -20.02 21.60 -23.91
N LEU A 29 -19.90 20.83 -22.83
CA LEU A 29 -20.35 21.27 -21.51
C LEU A 29 -19.40 22.30 -20.91
N PHE A 30 -19.87 23.07 -19.93
CA PHE A 30 -19.01 23.98 -19.16
C PHE A 30 -17.84 23.22 -18.50
N TYR A 31 -18.13 22.06 -17.91
CA TYR A 31 -17.14 21.11 -17.40
C TYR A 31 -17.59 19.66 -17.68
N GLY A 32 -16.62 18.75 -17.77
CA GLY A 32 -16.88 17.32 -18.01
C GLY A 32 -17.31 16.99 -19.45
N LEU A 33 -17.72 15.73 -19.64
CA LEU A 33 -18.12 15.18 -20.94
C LEU A 33 -19.63 14.96 -21.02
N THR A 34 -20.21 14.29 -20.02
CA THR A 34 -21.66 14.02 -19.91
C THR A 34 -22.18 14.50 -18.56
N LYS A 35 -23.41 15.02 -18.52
CA LYS A 35 -24.07 15.42 -17.26
C LYS A 35 -24.72 14.24 -16.53
N SER A 36 -25.10 13.20 -17.27
CA SER A 36 -25.79 12.01 -16.77
C SER A 36 -24.84 10.83 -16.62
N GLY A 37 -25.22 9.89 -15.76
CA GLY A 37 -24.49 8.66 -15.46
C GLY A 37 -25.22 7.83 -14.40
N ASN A 38 -24.68 6.67 -14.04
CA ASN A 38 -25.25 5.84 -12.98
C ASN A 38 -25.12 6.53 -11.62
N ARG A 39 -26.25 6.68 -10.90
CA ARG A 39 -26.31 7.32 -9.58
C ARG A 39 -26.23 6.33 -8.42
N ARG A 40 -26.39 5.03 -8.69
CA ARG A 40 -26.35 3.95 -7.68
C ARG A 40 -24.91 3.46 -7.52
N VAL A 41 -24.06 4.33 -6.98
CA VAL A 41 -22.66 4.06 -6.66
C VAL A 41 -22.44 4.15 -5.14
N PRO A 42 -21.50 3.39 -4.56
CA PRO A 42 -21.22 3.48 -3.13
C PRO A 42 -20.70 4.86 -2.75
N LEU A 43 -21.25 5.43 -1.67
CA LEU A 43 -20.85 6.76 -1.19
C LEU A 43 -19.40 6.77 -0.69
N GLY A 44 -18.65 7.82 -1.02
CA GLY A 44 -17.36 8.15 -0.44
C GLY A 44 -17.49 8.92 0.88
N THR A 45 -16.35 9.41 1.40
CA THR A 45 -16.32 10.27 2.60
C THR A 45 -16.69 11.72 2.31
N LYS A 46 -16.75 12.10 1.01
CA LYS A 46 -17.06 13.46 0.55
C LYS A 46 -18.51 13.65 0.13
N ASP A 47 -19.26 12.55 0.06
CA ASP A 47 -20.67 12.57 -0.28
C ASP A 47 -21.53 12.70 0.99
N GLY A 48 -22.81 13.04 0.80
CA GLY A 48 -23.78 13.11 1.89
C GLY A 48 -23.79 14.45 2.65
N ASN A 49 -24.55 14.48 3.74
CA ASN A 49 -24.70 15.67 4.59
C ASN A 49 -23.66 15.68 5.73
N LYS A 50 -23.58 16.79 6.48
CA LYS A 50 -22.67 17.01 7.62
C LYS A 50 -22.67 15.88 8.66
N ASN A 51 -23.79 15.17 8.82
CA ASN A 51 -23.94 14.10 9.80
C ASN A 51 -23.56 12.70 9.26
N MET A 52 -23.34 12.57 7.94
CA MET A 52 -22.91 11.31 7.35
C MET A 52 -21.43 11.09 7.63
N TYR A 53 -21.11 10.26 8.62
CA TYR A 53 -19.73 9.85 8.90
C TYR A 53 -19.49 8.42 8.41
N LYS A 54 -18.76 8.29 7.29
CA LYS A 54 -18.45 6.99 6.67
C LYS A 54 -17.25 6.30 7.33
N GLY A 55 -16.19 7.05 7.62
CA GLY A 55 -14.90 6.53 8.12
C GLY A 55 -14.02 5.86 7.04
N THR A 56 -12.76 5.56 7.40
CA THR A 56 -11.73 4.99 6.49
C THR A 56 -10.92 3.85 7.13
N ARG A 57 -11.47 3.21 8.18
CA ARG A 57 -10.79 2.15 8.96
C ARG A 57 -9.48 2.59 9.62
N SER A 58 -9.32 3.90 9.86
CA SER A 58 -8.08 4.46 10.41
C SER A 58 -8.02 4.43 11.95
N SER A 59 -9.15 4.66 12.63
CA SER A 59 -9.16 5.11 14.04
C SER A 59 -10.04 4.26 14.98
N GLY A 60 -9.74 2.97 15.10
CA GLY A 60 -10.33 2.05 16.09
C GLY A 60 -9.47 1.88 17.35
N ILE A 61 -8.85 2.98 17.81
CA ILE A 61 -7.67 2.94 18.70
C ILE A 61 -8.02 3.31 20.16
N GLY A 62 -9.22 3.82 20.41
CA GLY A 62 -9.62 4.32 21.71
C GLY A 62 -11.14 4.34 21.87
N ARG A 63 -11.63 5.30 22.65
CA ARG A 63 -13.06 5.41 22.98
C ARG A 63 -13.53 6.87 22.97
N HIS A 64 -14.73 7.10 22.47
CA HIS A 64 -15.43 8.38 22.62
C HIS A 64 -15.89 8.57 24.08
N LEU A 65 -15.70 9.77 24.61
CA LEU A 65 -16.16 10.17 25.95
C LEU A 65 -17.54 10.83 25.85
N LYS A 66 -18.24 10.93 26.99
CA LYS A 66 -19.60 11.48 27.11
C LYS A 66 -19.79 12.85 26.42
N HIS A 67 -18.76 13.69 26.44
CA HIS A 67 -18.80 15.06 25.90
C HIS A 67 -18.16 15.18 24.50
N GLY A 68 -18.19 14.11 23.69
CA GLY A 68 -17.69 14.12 22.31
C GLY A 68 -16.15 14.15 22.17
N ARG A 69 -15.41 14.16 23.28
CA ARG A 69 -13.95 14.01 23.29
C ARG A 69 -13.56 12.56 22.94
N TYR A 70 -12.30 12.34 22.58
CA TYR A 70 -11.76 11.02 22.30
C TYR A 70 -10.58 10.73 23.23
N GLN A 71 -10.57 9.55 23.86
CA GLN A 71 -9.47 9.06 24.68
C GLN A 71 -8.76 7.91 23.95
N ILE A 72 -7.46 8.05 23.73
CA ILE A 72 -6.62 7.04 23.09
C ILE A 72 -6.29 5.93 24.10
N ASP A 73 -6.41 4.67 23.68
CA ASP A 73 -5.92 3.50 24.40
C ASP A 73 -4.58 3.08 23.76
N TRP A 74 -3.47 3.42 24.40
CA TRP A 74 -2.13 3.17 23.86
C TRP A 74 -1.82 1.69 23.66
N SER A 75 -2.51 0.79 24.37
CA SER A 75 -2.38 -0.66 24.17
C SER A 75 -2.89 -1.14 22.80
N LYS A 76 -3.75 -0.34 22.14
CA LYS A 76 -4.34 -0.64 20.82
C LYS A 76 -3.70 0.17 19.68
N VAL A 77 -2.74 1.04 20.00
CA VAL A 77 -2.03 1.82 18.99
C VAL A 77 -1.06 0.89 18.25
N ARG A 78 -1.20 0.81 16.92
CA ARG A 78 -0.30 0.00 16.09
C ARG A 78 1.10 0.60 16.07
N THR A 79 2.11 -0.19 16.41
CA THR A 79 3.53 0.15 16.30
C THR A 79 4.21 -0.69 15.21
N PHE A 80 5.06 -0.08 14.39
CA PHE A 80 5.89 -0.79 13.42
C PHE A 80 7.31 -0.90 13.97
N VAL A 81 7.62 -2.02 14.63
CA VAL A 81 8.91 -2.22 15.31
C VAL A 81 9.99 -2.52 14.27
N THR A 82 11.04 -1.70 14.26
CA THR A 82 12.23 -1.90 13.43
C THR A 82 13.28 -2.72 14.21
N PRO A 83 13.95 -3.70 13.60
CA PRO A 83 15.02 -4.44 14.28
C PRO A 83 16.17 -3.49 14.68
N THR A 84 16.68 -3.65 15.91
CA THR A 84 17.78 -2.82 16.43
C THR A 84 19.08 -3.03 15.65
N ASN A 85 19.38 -4.29 15.34
CA ASN A 85 20.51 -4.68 14.51
C ASN A 85 19.99 -5.17 13.15
N PHE A 86 19.98 -4.28 12.15
CA PHE A 86 19.56 -4.64 10.79
C PHE A 86 20.77 -4.96 9.91
N ASN A 87 20.63 -5.95 9.02
CA ASN A 87 21.68 -6.31 8.07
C ASN A 87 21.48 -5.54 6.74
N ALA A 88 22.29 -4.51 6.52
CA ALA A 88 22.24 -3.70 5.30
C ALA A 88 22.64 -4.46 4.01
N ASN A 89 23.26 -5.63 4.13
CA ASN A 89 23.68 -6.46 3.00
C ASN A 89 22.52 -7.27 2.42
N LEU A 90 21.45 -7.54 3.18
CA LEU A 90 20.25 -8.16 2.66
C LEU A 90 19.48 -7.17 1.78
N LYS A 91 19.26 -7.53 0.52
CA LYS A 91 18.56 -6.69 -0.46
C LYS A 91 17.21 -7.30 -0.83
N PRO A 92 16.25 -6.51 -1.36
CA PRO A 92 14.95 -7.03 -1.77
C PRO A 92 15.00 -8.06 -2.90
N LEU A 93 16.07 -8.04 -3.69
CA LEU A 93 16.28 -8.92 -4.84
C LEU A 93 17.64 -9.61 -4.74
N VAL A 94 17.72 -10.79 -5.36
CA VAL A 94 18.95 -11.58 -5.51
C VAL A 94 19.50 -11.37 -6.91
N SER A 95 20.82 -11.53 -7.09
CA SER A 95 21.45 -11.51 -8.41
C SER A 95 20.99 -12.69 -9.26
N HIS A 96 20.73 -12.45 -10.54
CA HIS A 96 20.39 -13.49 -11.52
C HIS A 96 21.48 -14.55 -11.72
N ASN A 97 22.71 -14.26 -11.27
CA ASN A 97 23.84 -15.20 -11.35
C ASN A 97 23.76 -16.32 -10.29
N VAL A 98 22.89 -16.18 -9.29
CA VAL A 98 22.70 -17.20 -8.23
C VAL A 98 21.61 -18.15 -8.67
N ALA A 99 21.87 -19.46 -8.57
CA ALA A 99 20.87 -20.48 -8.88
C ALA A 99 19.73 -20.47 -7.84
N GLU A 100 18.52 -20.82 -8.27
CA GLU A 100 17.39 -21.01 -7.35
C GLU A 100 17.58 -22.31 -6.57
N LEU A 101 17.72 -22.20 -5.25
CA LEU A 101 17.93 -23.35 -4.36
C LEU A 101 16.65 -24.17 -4.19
N ARG A 102 16.74 -25.49 -4.36
CA ARG A 102 15.63 -26.43 -4.19
C ARG A 102 15.88 -27.36 -3.01
N HIS A 103 14.94 -27.39 -2.07
CA HIS A 103 15.05 -28.31 -0.93
C HIS A 103 14.46 -29.70 -1.24
N THR A 104 15.12 -30.76 -0.78
CA THR A 104 14.67 -32.15 -0.87
C THR A 104 14.52 -32.78 0.52
N PHE A 105 13.29 -33.14 0.87
CA PHE A 105 12.96 -33.73 2.18
C PHE A 105 12.66 -35.23 2.07
N GLU A 106 13.49 -35.95 1.31
CA GLU A 106 13.31 -37.39 1.11
C GLU A 106 13.38 -38.14 2.45
N GLY A 107 12.40 -39.03 2.68
CA GLY A 107 12.26 -39.77 3.95
C GLY A 107 11.48 -39.05 5.05
N TYR A 108 10.95 -37.86 4.80
CA TYR A 108 10.09 -37.11 5.73
C TYR A 108 8.71 -36.87 5.12
N GLU A 109 7.70 -37.57 5.63
CA GLU A 109 6.33 -37.56 5.08
C GLU A 109 5.71 -36.16 5.06
N LYS A 110 6.04 -35.34 6.08
CA LYS A 110 5.51 -33.97 6.22
C LYS A 110 6.45 -32.90 5.67
N GLY A 111 7.50 -33.31 4.97
CA GLY A 111 8.50 -32.41 4.39
C GLY A 111 9.14 -31.47 5.43
N PRO A 112 9.15 -30.14 5.20
CA PRO A 112 9.85 -29.19 6.08
C PRO A 112 9.22 -29.06 7.48
N LEU A 113 7.95 -29.44 7.64
CA LEU A 113 7.23 -29.36 8.92
C LEU A 113 7.26 -30.70 9.69
N ASP A 114 8.00 -31.69 9.20
CA ASP A 114 8.13 -32.98 9.87
C ASP A 114 8.91 -32.84 11.19
N THR A 115 8.35 -33.38 12.27
CA THR A 115 8.98 -33.35 13.60
C THR A 115 10.26 -34.19 13.61
N ARG A 116 10.31 -35.29 12.86
CA ARG A 116 11.52 -36.13 12.77
C ARG A 116 12.68 -35.37 12.14
N LEU A 117 12.41 -34.59 11.08
CA LEU A 117 13.39 -33.72 10.45
C LEU A 117 13.94 -32.69 11.44
N TYR A 118 13.06 -32.09 12.23
CA TYR A 118 13.47 -31.13 13.26
C TYR A 118 14.37 -31.77 14.34
N PHE A 119 14.03 -32.98 14.81
CA PHE A 119 14.88 -33.71 15.76
C PHE A 119 16.24 -34.08 15.18
N ASP A 120 16.29 -34.51 13.92
CA ASP A 120 17.55 -34.82 13.25
C ASP A 120 18.43 -33.57 13.11
N LYS A 121 17.85 -32.42 12.73
CA LYS A 121 18.56 -31.12 12.69
C LYS A 121 19.08 -30.70 14.07
N LEU A 122 18.30 -30.92 15.13
CA LEU A 122 18.71 -30.62 16.50
C LEU A 122 19.89 -31.51 16.93
N LYS A 123 19.82 -32.81 16.60
CA LYS A 123 20.90 -33.76 16.85
C LYS A 123 22.17 -33.34 16.10
N ASP A 124 22.05 -32.98 14.82
CA ASP A 124 23.17 -32.49 14.02
C ASP A 124 23.77 -31.21 14.59
N TYR A 125 22.95 -30.27 15.08
CA TYR A 125 23.41 -29.06 15.76
C TYR A 125 24.15 -29.36 17.07
N ILE A 126 23.68 -30.31 17.89
CA ILE A 126 24.36 -30.71 19.13
C ILE A 126 25.72 -31.33 18.82
N LEU A 127 25.79 -32.18 17.79
CA LEU A 127 27.01 -32.90 17.43
C LEU A 127 28.03 -32.02 16.72
N ARG A 128 27.59 -31.10 15.85
CA ARG A 128 28.46 -30.36 14.91
C ARG A 128 28.45 -28.84 15.12
N GLY A 129 27.51 -28.31 15.89
CA GLY A 129 27.33 -26.86 16.09
C GLY A 129 26.73 -26.14 14.88
N ARG A 130 27.06 -24.86 14.73
CA ARG A 130 26.59 -23.99 13.63
C ARG A 130 27.40 -24.23 12.36
N THR A 131 27.13 -25.34 11.66
CA THR A 131 27.74 -25.65 10.37
C THR A 131 26.89 -25.13 9.21
N GLN A 132 27.55 -24.58 8.19
CA GLN A 132 26.89 -24.20 6.94
C GLN A 132 26.52 -25.44 6.12
N SER A 133 25.38 -25.39 5.43
CA SER A 133 24.91 -26.46 4.53
C SER A 133 25.52 -26.33 3.13
N ALA A 134 25.16 -27.25 2.24
CA ALA A 134 25.60 -27.23 0.85
C ALA A 134 25.18 -25.96 0.09
N GLY A 135 24.11 -25.27 0.51
CA GLY A 135 23.67 -24.00 -0.05
C GLY A 135 24.60 -22.81 0.21
N ALA A 136 25.66 -22.99 1.02
CA ALA A 136 26.72 -21.98 1.15
C ALA A 136 27.56 -21.85 -0.14
N ASP A 137 27.61 -22.89 -0.97
CA ASP A 137 28.17 -22.78 -2.32
C ASP A 137 27.14 -22.14 -3.25
N VAL A 138 27.49 -21.00 -3.85
CA VAL A 138 26.66 -20.22 -4.78
C VAL A 138 26.25 -21.04 -6.01
N LYS A 139 27.01 -22.08 -6.35
CA LYS A 139 26.72 -22.97 -7.47
C LYS A 139 25.75 -24.10 -7.11
N SER A 140 25.52 -24.35 -5.83
CA SER A 140 24.58 -25.38 -5.39
C SER A 140 23.15 -24.98 -5.72
N TYR A 141 22.38 -25.94 -6.22
CA TYR A 141 20.98 -25.73 -6.62
C TYR A 141 20.02 -26.71 -5.90
N VAL A 142 20.54 -27.70 -5.17
CA VAL A 142 19.75 -28.66 -4.38
C VAL A 142 20.37 -28.82 -3.00
N GLU A 143 19.52 -28.84 -1.98
CA GLU A 143 19.91 -29.02 -0.58
C GLU A 143 18.87 -29.86 0.18
N ARG A 144 19.27 -30.60 1.22
CA ARG A 144 18.35 -31.39 2.07
C ARG A 144 17.41 -30.53 2.93
N GLY A 145 17.86 -29.33 3.28
CA GLY A 145 17.15 -28.32 4.05
C GLY A 145 17.39 -28.38 5.55
#